data_AF-A0A961SL10-F1
#
_entry.id   AF-A0A961SL10-F1
#
_cell.length_a   1.000
_cell.length_b   1.000
_cell.length_c   1.000
_cell.angle_alpha   90.00
_cell.angle_beta   90.00
_cell.angle_gamma   90.00
#
_symmetry.space_group_name_H-M   'P 1'
#
loop_
_entity.id
_entity.type
_entity.pdbx_description
1 polymer ?
#
loop_
_entity_poly.entity_id
_entity_poly.type
_entity_poly.pdbx_seq_one_letter_code
_entity_poly.pdbx_strand_id
1 'polypeptide(L)'
;RLRNLPRASYGTALAHAGLGVMVIGLVSTTAWRSERIEALAPGGKVDIAGYELAFQGVEERQGPNYRELVGAFAISRGGAPVTMLTPSKRAFAVEKSATTEAGIHNSWRGDLYVVLGDPLKDGAYSVRVYFNPMVRLIWIGALIMFLGGGVSLSDRRLRVGAPKRAKARHMAVAAVSK
;
A
#
# COMPACT_ATOMS: atom_id res chain seq x y z
N ARG A 1 -36.16 12.52 6.06
CA ARG A 1 -35.84 11.54 7.13
C ARG A 1 -34.34 11.32 7.33
N LEU A 2 -33.51 11.18 6.27
CA LEU A 2 -32.06 10.94 6.42
C LEU A 2 -31.31 12.07 7.17
N ARG A 3 -31.52 13.34 6.80
CA ARG A 3 -30.81 14.51 7.36
C ARG A 3 -30.90 14.72 8.90
N ASN A 4 -31.82 14.05 9.60
CA ASN A 4 -32.02 14.22 11.05
C ASN A 4 -31.29 13.16 11.89
N LEU A 5 -30.49 12.28 11.28
CA LEU A 5 -29.74 11.26 12.01
C LEU A 5 -28.52 11.86 12.72
N PRO A 6 -28.14 11.33 13.90
CA PRO A 6 -26.91 11.71 14.59
C PRO A 6 -25.69 11.50 13.69
N ARG A 7 -24.65 12.34 13.88
CA ARG A 7 -23.39 12.22 13.12
C ARG A 7 -22.71 10.88 13.40
N ALA A 8 -22.90 10.34 14.60
CA ALA A 8 -22.50 8.99 14.95
C ALA A 8 -23.03 7.91 14.00
N SER A 9 -24.32 7.96 13.62
CA SER A 9 -24.92 6.98 12.71
C SER A 9 -24.30 7.04 11.32
N TYR A 10 -24.01 8.25 10.83
CA TYR A 10 -23.29 8.45 9.57
C TYR A 10 -21.83 8.00 9.66
N GLY A 11 -21.14 8.25 10.77
CA GLY A 11 -19.78 7.79 11.01
C GLY A 11 -19.67 6.27 11.02
N THR A 12 -20.60 5.58 11.69
CA THR A 12 -20.68 4.11 11.67
C THR A 12 -20.93 3.57 10.27
N ALA A 13 -21.88 4.14 9.52
CA ALA A 13 -22.16 3.72 8.15
C ALA A 13 -20.95 3.94 7.22
N LEU A 14 -20.27 5.08 7.34
CA LEU A 14 -19.06 5.39 6.58
C LEU A 14 -17.93 4.41 6.91
N ALA A 15 -17.74 4.09 8.20
CA ALA A 15 -16.73 3.13 8.62
C ALA A 15 -17.01 1.72 8.05
N HIS A 16 -18.25 1.24 8.10
CA HIS A 16 -18.58 -0.08 7.53
C HIS A 16 -18.48 -0.09 6.00
N ALA A 17 -18.82 1.00 5.33
CA ALA A 17 -18.57 1.14 3.90
C ALA A 17 -17.07 1.06 3.58
N GLY A 18 -16.22 1.70 4.39
CA GLY A 18 -14.76 1.60 4.28
C GLY A 18 -14.25 0.16 4.46
N LEU A 19 -14.81 -0.60 5.40
CA LEU A 19 -14.53 -2.03 5.56
C LEU A 19 -14.91 -2.81 4.30
N GLY A 20 -16.09 -2.55 3.73
CA GLY A 20 -16.52 -3.17 2.47
C GLY A 20 -15.54 -2.91 1.32
N VAL A 21 -15.09 -1.66 1.16
CA VAL A 21 -14.08 -1.28 0.14
C VAL A 21 -12.75 -2.01 0.37
N MET A 22 -12.29 -2.10 1.62
CA MET A 22 -11.08 -2.83 1.96
C MET A 22 -11.20 -4.33 1.64
N VAL A 23 -12.33 -4.95 1.97
CA VAL A 23 -12.59 -6.37 1.67
C VAL A 23 -12.57 -6.61 0.17
N ILE A 24 -13.16 -5.73 -0.64
CA ILE A 24 -13.08 -5.82 -2.11
C ILE A 24 -11.61 -5.79 -2.56
N GLY A 25 -10.79 -4.89 -2.01
CA GLY A 25 -9.36 -4.83 -2.30
C GLY A 25 -8.61 -6.12 -1.95
N LEU A 26 -8.86 -6.67 -0.76
CA LEU A 26 -8.25 -7.92 -0.28
C LEU A 26 -8.65 -9.13 -1.12
N VAL A 27 -9.94 -9.28 -1.43
CA VAL A 27 -10.42 -10.38 -2.29
C VAL A 27 -9.87 -10.22 -3.70
N SER A 28 -9.87 -9.01 -4.26
CA SER A 28 -9.37 -8.78 -5.61
C SER A 28 -7.87 -9.10 -5.73
N THR A 29 -7.05 -8.64 -4.78
CA THR A 29 -5.61 -8.91 -4.81
C THR A 29 -5.25 -10.36 -4.53
N THR A 30 -6.14 -11.14 -3.91
CA THR A 30 -5.87 -12.57 -3.63
C THR A 30 -6.41 -13.46 -4.72
N ALA A 31 -7.63 -13.21 -5.20
CA ALA A 31 -8.31 -14.04 -6.18
C ALA A 31 -7.83 -13.78 -7.62
N TRP A 32 -7.38 -12.56 -7.94
CA TRP A 32 -7.02 -12.17 -9.32
C TRP A 32 -5.55 -11.79 -9.47
N ARG A 33 -4.69 -12.12 -8.50
CA ARG A 33 -3.24 -11.96 -8.66
C ARG A 33 -2.76 -12.79 -9.85
N SER A 34 -1.93 -12.18 -10.68
CA SER A 34 -1.20 -12.88 -11.73
C SER A 34 0.27 -13.02 -11.33
N GLU A 35 0.87 -14.17 -11.65
CA GLU A 35 2.29 -14.47 -11.41
C GLU A 35 2.92 -15.04 -12.67
N ARG A 36 4.15 -14.62 -12.97
CA ARG A 36 5.03 -15.22 -13.98
C ARG A 36 6.40 -15.44 -13.37
N ILE A 37 6.96 -16.63 -13.58
CA ILE A 37 8.31 -16.98 -13.17
C ILE A 37 9.01 -17.47 -14.43
N GLU A 38 9.94 -16.67 -14.93
CA GLU A 38 10.62 -16.94 -16.21
C GLU A 38 12.14 -16.90 -16.02
N ALA A 39 12.85 -17.66 -16.85
CA ALA A 39 14.29 -17.55 -16.98
C ALA A 39 14.59 -16.57 -18.13
N LEU A 40 15.10 -15.38 -17.80
CA LEU A 40 15.34 -14.32 -18.77
C LEU A 40 16.83 -14.08 -18.95
N ALA A 41 17.32 -14.20 -20.18
CA ALA A 41 18.60 -13.64 -20.61
C ALA A 41 18.42 -12.16 -20.99
N PRO A 42 19.48 -11.33 -20.94
CA PRO A 42 19.41 -9.94 -21.41
C PRO A 42 18.80 -9.84 -22.81
N GLY A 43 17.83 -8.94 -22.99
CA GLY A 43 17.01 -8.81 -24.20
C GLY A 43 15.70 -9.62 -24.16
N GLY A 44 15.56 -10.54 -23.21
CA GLY A 44 14.33 -11.33 -23.00
C GLY A 44 13.15 -10.47 -22.55
N LYS A 45 11.94 -10.97 -22.80
CA LYS A 45 10.69 -10.27 -22.49
C LYS A 45 9.71 -11.17 -21.74
N VAL A 46 8.88 -10.57 -20.90
CA VAL A 46 7.77 -11.24 -20.23
C VAL A 46 6.53 -10.35 -20.21
N ASP A 47 5.38 -10.95 -20.52
CA ASP A 47 4.09 -10.27 -20.54
C ASP A 47 3.21 -10.66 -19.35
N ILE A 48 2.61 -9.66 -18.71
CA ILE A 48 1.70 -9.87 -17.57
C ILE A 48 0.68 -8.74 -17.44
N ALA A 49 -0.61 -9.08 -17.36
CA ALA A 49 -1.71 -8.13 -17.16
C ALA A 49 -1.72 -6.93 -18.16
N GLY A 50 -1.19 -7.14 -19.37
CA GLY A 50 -1.07 -6.13 -20.43
C GLY A 50 0.19 -5.25 -20.33
N TYR A 51 1.09 -5.51 -19.39
CA TYR A 51 2.43 -4.95 -19.36
C TYR A 51 3.41 -5.88 -20.07
N GLU A 52 4.28 -5.31 -20.89
CA GLU A 52 5.45 -5.97 -21.45
C GLU A 52 6.68 -5.50 -20.67
N LEU A 53 7.44 -6.44 -20.12
CA LEU A 53 8.65 -6.18 -19.37
C LEU A 53 9.84 -6.68 -20.18
N ALA A 54 10.68 -5.77 -20.65
CA ALA A 54 11.92 -6.10 -21.34
C ALA A 54 13.09 -6.08 -20.35
N PHE A 55 13.73 -7.24 -20.17
CA PHE A 55 14.88 -7.39 -19.31
C PHE A 55 16.14 -6.92 -20.04
N GLN A 56 16.80 -5.89 -19.52
CA GLN A 56 17.99 -5.31 -20.14
C GLN A 56 19.29 -5.97 -19.64
N GLY A 57 19.23 -6.69 -18.52
CA GLY A 57 20.35 -7.38 -17.92
C GLY A 57 20.54 -7.04 -16.45
N VAL A 58 21.66 -7.49 -15.90
CA VAL A 58 22.07 -7.26 -14.51
C VAL A 58 23.40 -6.55 -14.48
N GLU A 59 23.52 -5.56 -13.60
CA GLU A 59 24.75 -4.87 -13.28
C GLU A 59 25.17 -5.23 -11.85
N GLU A 60 26.44 -5.58 -11.64
CA GLU A 60 26.99 -5.75 -10.30
C GLU A 60 27.54 -4.42 -9.78
N ARG A 61 27.10 -4.02 -8.59
CA ARG A 61 27.52 -2.80 -7.91
C ARG A 61 28.08 -3.13 -6.53
N GLN A 62 29.12 -2.41 -6.13
CA GLN A 62 29.66 -2.50 -4.78
C GLN A 62 29.03 -1.42 -3.89
N GLY A 63 28.25 -1.84 -2.91
CA GLY A 63 27.73 -0.98 -1.85
C GLY A 63 28.73 -0.82 -0.68
N PRO A 64 28.40 0.00 0.34
CA PRO A 64 29.30 0.28 1.45
C PRO A 64 29.71 -0.96 2.26
N ASN A 65 28.78 -1.91 2.43
CA ASN A 65 28.96 -3.15 3.18
C ASN A 65 28.30 -4.37 2.52
N TYR A 66 27.85 -4.24 1.26
CA TYR A 66 27.18 -5.31 0.50
C TYR A 66 27.62 -5.29 -0.96
N ARG A 67 27.48 -6.44 -1.63
CA ARG A 67 27.49 -6.52 -3.10
C ARG A 67 26.06 -6.55 -3.60
N GLU A 68 25.76 -5.81 -4.65
CA GLU A 68 24.41 -5.68 -5.19
C GLU A 68 24.37 -6.11 -6.65
N LEU A 69 23.42 -6.95 -6.99
CA LEU A 69 23.04 -7.27 -8.36
C LEU A 69 21.78 -6.46 -8.69
N VAL A 70 21.87 -5.52 -9.61
CA VAL A 70 20.76 -4.66 -10.02
C VAL A 70 20.27 -5.10 -11.39
N GLY A 71 19.05 -5.62 -11.46
CA GLY A 71 18.39 -5.94 -12.72
C GLY A 71 17.71 -4.71 -13.30
N ALA A 72 17.77 -4.50 -14.61
CA ALA A 72 17.07 -3.39 -15.28
C ALA A 72 15.92 -3.92 -16.14
N PHE A 73 14.70 -3.41 -15.92
CA PHE A 73 13.49 -3.81 -16.63
C PHE A 73 12.75 -2.60 -17.20
N ALA A 74 12.71 -2.50 -18.53
CA ALA A 74 11.91 -1.49 -19.21
C ALA A 74 10.46 -1.97 -19.30
N ILE A 75 9.55 -1.21 -18.70
CA ILE A 75 8.13 -1.55 -18.63
C ILE A 75 7.39 -0.74 -19.69
N SER A 76 6.63 -1.41 -20.54
CA SER A 76 5.74 -0.78 -21.52
C SER A 76 4.34 -1.37 -21.46
N ARG A 77 3.37 -0.63 -21.98
CA ARG A 77 1.97 -1.07 -22.08
C ARG A 77 1.35 -0.52 -23.35
N GLY A 78 0.82 -1.41 -24.20
CA GLY A 78 0.22 -1.00 -25.47
C GLY A 78 1.20 -0.25 -26.38
N GLY A 79 2.49 -0.62 -26.34
CA GLY A 79 3.56 0.03 -27.10
C GLY A 79 4.10 1.34 -26.52
N ALA A 80 3.48 1.90 -25.46
CA ALA A 80 3.97 3.11 -24.79
C ALA A 80 4.85 2.76 -23.58
N PRO A 81 6.00 3.45 -23.38
CA PRO A 81 6.82 3.27 -22.19
C PRO A 81 6.08 3.78 -20.95
N VAL A 82 6.11 3.00 -19.87
CA VAL A 82 5.46 3.33 -18.59
C VAL A 82 6.50 3.77 -17.56
N THR A 83 7.51 2.94 -17.32
CA THR A 83 8.57 3.21 -16.34
C THR A 83 9.76 2.27 -16.54
N MET A 84 10.89 2.56 -15.90
CA MET A 84 11.96 1.60 -15.65
C MET A 84 11.82 1.05 -14.23
N LEU A 85 12.02 -0.26 -14.04
CA LEU A 85 12.12 -0.89 -12.72
C LEU A 85 13.50 -1.50 -12.54
N THR A 86 14.09 -1.24 -11.37
CA THR A 86 15.44 -1.70 -11.02
C THR A 86 15.43 -2.58 -9.76
N PRO A 87 14.86 -3.80 -9.80
CA PRO A 87 14.97 -4.74 -8.69
C PRO A 87 16.44 -5.04 -8.38
N SER A 88 16.77 -5.24 -7.12
CA SER A 88 18.14 -5.57 -6.72
C SER A 88 18.22 -6.73 -5.74
N LYS A 89 19.37 -7.40 -5.71
CA LYS A 89 19.70 -8.44 -4.75
C LYS A 89 21.00 -8.07 -4.06
N ARG A 90 20.97 -7.90 -2.75
CA ARG A 90 22.12 -7.51 -1.92
C ARG A 90 22.65 -8.69 -1.14
N ALA A 91 23.95 -8.94 -1.23
CA ALA A 91 24.67 -9.96 -0.49
C ALA A 91 25.60 -9.31 0.55
N PHE A 92 25.45 -9.72 1.80
CA PHE A 92 26.22 -9.24 2.94
C PHE A 92 27.22 -10.32 3.36
N ALA A 93 28.51 -10.07 3.10
CA ALA A 93 29.56 -11.08 3.27
C ALA A 93 29.81 -11.43 4.74
N VAL A 94 29.69 -10.45 5.64
CA VAL A 94 29.95 -10.64 7.09
C VAL A 94 28.81 -11.41 7.74
N GLU A 95 27.57 -11.02 7.46
CA GLU A 95 26.35 -11.62 7.98
C GLU A 95 25.98 -12.94 7.29
N LYS A 96 26.67 -13.28 6.18
CA LYS A 96 26.38 -14.46 5.33
C LYS A 96 24.90 -14.55 4.94
N SER A 97 24.29 -13.40 4.65
CA SER A 97 22.88 -13.29 4.30
C SER A 97 22.69 -12.52 2.99
N ALA A 98 21.56 -12.77 2.32
CA ALA A 98 21.16 -12.05 1.13
C ALA A 98 19.74 -11.50 1.29
N THR A 99 19.51 -10.30 0.76
CA THR A 99 18.22 -9.62 0.74
C THR A 99 17.87 -9.24 -0.69
N THR A 100 16.56 -9.19 -1.00
CA THR A 100 16.09 -8.82 -2.34
C THR A 100 15.17 -7.62 -2.23
N GLU A 101 15.47 -6.58 -3.00
CA GLU A 101 14.65 -5.39 -3.17
C GLU A 101 13.85 -5.53 -4.46
N ALA A 102 12.53 -5.52 -4.35
CA ALA A 102 11.65 -5.64 -5.49
C ALA A 102 11.54 -4.29 -6.23
N GLY A 103 11.51 -4.34 -7.56
CA GLY A 103 11.08 -3.21 -8.37
C GLY A 103 9.56 -3.13 -8.34
N ILE A 104 9.02 -1.99 -7.91
CA ILE A 104 7.56 -1.81 -7.74
C ILE A 104 7.08 -0.65 -8.59
N HIS A 105 6.06 -0.90 -9.41
CA HIS A 105 5.32 0.14 -10.11
C HIS A 105 3.86 0.16 -9.62
N ASN A 106 3.50 1.24 -8.93
CA ASN A 106 2.16 1.42 -8.39
C ASN A 106 1.25 2.05 -9.44
N SER A 107 0.16 1.37 -9.81
CA SER A 107 -0.83 1.89 -10.78
C SER A 107 -2.25 1.84 -10.23
N TRP A 108 -3.16 2.63 -10.80
CA TRP A 108 -4.57 2.63 -10.39
C TRP A 108 -5.26 1.27 -10.60
N ARG A 109 -4.82 0.52 -11.62
CA ARG A 109 -5.37 -0.81 -11.94
C ARG A 109 -4.82 -1.92 -11.04
N GLY A 110 -3.66 -1.70 -10.43
CA GLY A 110 -2.94 -2.70 -9.67
C GLY A 110 -1.44 -2.42 -9.66
N ASP A 111 -0.75 -3.06 -8.75
CA ASP A 111 0.67 -2.84 -8.51
C ASP A 111 1.47 -3.97 -9.17
N LEU A 112 2.48 -3.59 -9.95
CA LEU A 112 3.39 -4.50 -10.66
C LEU A 112 4.67 -4.65 -9.83
N TYR A 113 5.05 -5.89 -9.53
CA TYR A 113 6.24 -6.22 -8.76
C TYR A 113 7.16 -7.07 -9.61
N VAL A 114 8.44 -6.74 -9.62
CA VAL A 114 9.50 -7.52 -10.27
C VAL A 114 10.53 -7.87 -9.22
N VAL A 115 10.90 -9.14 -9.16
CA VAL A 115 11.89 -9.67 -8.22
C VAL A 115 12.97 -10.37 -9.02
N LEU A 116 14.22 -9.94 -8.82
CA LEU A 116 15.39 -10.59 -9.38
C LEU A 116 15.79 -11.78 -8.50
N GLY A 117 15.78 -12.97 -9.09
CA GLY A 117 16.23 -14.21 -8.48
C GLY A 117 17.69 -14.49 -8.75
N ASP A 118 18.07 -15.77 -8.64
CA ASP A 118 19.44 -16.22 -8.86
C ASP A 118 19.80 -16.31 -10.34
N PRO A 119 21.10 -16.18 -10.67
CA PRO A 119 21.60 -16.51 -11.99
C PRO A 119 21.37 -18.00 -12.28
N LEU A 120 20.98 -18.31 -13.50
CA LEU A 120 20.82 -19.65 -14.04
C LEU A 120 22.02 -20.02 -14.90
N LYS A 121 22.02 -21.26 -15.39
CA LYS A 121 22.93 -21.70 -16.44
C LYS A 121 22.69 -20.83 -17.69
N ASP A 122 23.77 -20.56 -18.43
CA ASP A 122 23.75 -19.81 -19.70
C ASP A 122 23.53 -18.29 -19.60
N GLY A 123 23.75 -17.69 -18.42
CA GLY A 123 23.70 -16.23 -18.23
C GLY A 123 22.28 -15.64 -18.13
N ALA A 124 21.27 -16.50 -18.05
CA ALA A 124 19.90 -16.11 -17.72
C ALA A 124 19.74 -15.88 -16.21
N TYR A 125 18.68 -15.18 -15.81
CA TYR A 125 18.30 -14.97 -14.40
C TYR A 125 16.87 -15.42 -14.17
N SER A 126 16.59 -15.97 -12.99
CA SER A 126 15.21 -16.26 -12.58
C SER A 126 14.53 -14.95 -12.25
N VAL A 127 13.47 -14.62 -12.95
CA VAL A 127 12.71 -13.38 -12.73
C VAL A 127 11.30 -13.76 -12.32
N ARG A 128 10.85 -13.22 -11.19
CA ARG A 128 9.47 -13.37 -10.73
C ARG A 128 8.73 -12.04 -10.88
N VAL A 129 7.63 -12.07 -11.59
CA VAL A 129 6.79 -10.90 -11.84
C VAL A 129 5.40 -11.14 -11.31
N TYR A 130 4.87 -10.17 -10.58
CA TYR A 130 3.53 -10.22 -10.00
C TYR A 130 2.72 -9.01 -10.40
N PHE A 131 1.45 -9.23 -10.70
CA PHE A 131 0.48 -8.14 -10.82
C PHE A 131 -0.63 -8.33 -9.78
N ASN A 132 -0.72 -7.38 -8.87
CA ASN A 132 -1.70 -7.38 -7.77
C ASN A 132 -2.79 -6.34 -8.08
N PRO A 133 -3.97 -6.75 -8.57
CA PRO A 133 -5.03 -5.80 -8.90
C PRO A 133 -5.63 -5.16 -7.65
N MET A 134 -6.03 -3.90 -7.77
CA MET A 134 -6.86 -3.19 -6.78
C MET A 134 -6.32 -3.11 -5.35
N VAL A 135 -5.01 -3.31 -5.13
CA VAL A 135 -4.35 -3.17 -3.81
C VAL A 135 -4.66 -1.82 -3.15
N ARG A 136 -4.76 -0.74 -3.95
CA ARG A 136 -5.12 0.60 -3.48
C ARG A 136 -6.45 0.65 -2.72
N LEU A 137 -7.42 -0.22 -3.02
CA LEU A 137 -8.70 -0.24 -2.31
C LEU A 137 -8.55 -0.60 -0.83
N ILE A 138 -7.49 -1.34 -0.46
CA ILE A 138 -7.19 -1.64 0.95
C ILE A 138 -6.91 -0.34 1.70
N TRP A 139 -6.05 0.50 1.12
CA TRP A 139 -5.68 1.80 1.70
C TRP A 139 -6.81 2.82 1.66
N ILE A 140 -7.58 2.86 0.56
CA ILE A 140 -8.77 3.72 0.46
C ILE A 140 -9.82 3.31 1.50
N GLY A 141 -10.06 2.01 1.67
CA GLY A 141 -10.97 1.49 2.70
C GLY A 141 -10.50 1.87 4.11
N ALA A 142 -9.21 1.76 4.40
CA ALA A 142 -8.62 2.21 5.67
C ALA A 142 -8.84 3.71 5.92
N LEU A 143 -8.62 4.53 4.89
CA LEU A 143 -8.83 5.98 4.97
C LEU A 143 -10.31 6.32 5.20
N ILE A 144 -11.23 5.64 4.50
CA ILE A 144 -12.69 5.82 4.70
C ILE A 144 -13.08 5.43 6.13
N MET A 145 -12.54 4.32 6.66
CA MET A 145 -12.76 3.91 8.04
C MET A 145 -12.28 4.95 9.04
N PHE A 146 -11.06 5.46 8.85
CA PHE A 146 -10.49 6.53 9.68
C PHE A 146 -11.39 7.78 9.70
N LEU A 147 -11.85 8.23 8.52
CA LEU A 147 -12.76 9.36 8.41
C LEU A 147 -14.13 9.06 9.04
N GLY A 148 -14.66 7.85 8.89
CA GLY A 148 -15.90 7.40 9.55
C GLY A 148 -15.79 7.46 11.07
N GLY A 149 -14.67 7.01 11.62
CA GLY A 149 -14.34 7.16 13.04
C GLY A 149 -14.29 8.62 13.48
N GLY A 150 -13.61 9.48 12.71
CA GLY A 150 -13.54 10.92 12.98
C GLY A 150 -14.91 11.60 12.98
N VAL A 151 -15.79 11.27 12.02
CA VAL A 151 -17.18 11.77 11.97
C VAL A 151 -17.98 11.28 13.18
N SER A 152 -17.80 10.03 13.59
CA SER A 152 -18.47 9.46 14.76
C SER A 152 -18.07 10.17 16.06
N LEU A 153 -16.78 10.39 16.27
CA LEU A 153 -16.23 11.10 17.43
C LEU A 153 -16.60 12.59 17.47
N SER A 154 -16.91 13.18 16.32
CA SER A 154 -17.38 14.57 16.22
C SER A 154 -18.82 14.75 16.72
N ASP A 155 -19.54 13.67 17.02
CA ASP A 155 -20.84 13.74 17.65
C ASP A 155 -20.71 14.04 19.16
N ARG A 156 -21.19 15.22 19.56
CA ARG A 156 -21.12 15.71 20.95
C ARG A 156 -21.83 14.78 21.94
N ARG A 157 -22.77 13.96 21.47
CA ARG A 157 -23.54 12.99 22.30
C ARG A 157 -22.71 11.77 22.69
N LEU A 158 -21.70 11.41 21.90
CA LEU A 158 -20.79 10.29 22.16
C LEU A 158 -19.46 10.71 22.81
N ARG A 159 -19.30 11.99 23.19
CA ARG A 159 -18.18 12.44 24.03
C ARG A 159 -18.35 11.91 25.47
N VAL A 160 -18.12 10.61 25.65
CA VAL A 160 -17.98 9.99 26.97
C VAL A 160 -16.73 10.60 27.62
N GLY A 161 -16.90 11.32 28.73
CA GLY A 161 -15.79 11.98 29.45
C GLY A 161 -15.55 13.46 29.16
N ALA A 162 -16.37 14.13 28.32
CA ALA A 162 -16.29 15.59 28.23
C ALA A 162 -16.73 16.23 29.57
N PRO A 163 -15.89 17.03 30.25
CA PRO A 163 -16.26 17.62 31.53
C PRO A 163 -17.49 18.52 31.32
N LYS A 164 -18.60 18.17 31.99
CA LYS A 164 -19.75 19.09 32.10
C LYS A 164 -19.24 20.34 32.80
N ARG A 165 -19.26 21.47 32.11
CA ARG A 165 -18.93 22.77 32.70
C ARG A 165 -19.79 22.95 33.96
N ALA A 166 -19.16 23.01 35.13
CA ALA A 166 -19.88 23.19 36.38
C ALA A 166 -20.72 24.46 36.29
N LYS A 167 -22.02 24.37 36.62
CA LYS A 167 -22.88 25.56 36.73
C LYS A 167 -22.24 26.46 37.78
N ALA A 168 -21.90 27.70 37.41
CA ALA A 168 -21.44 28.68 38.38
C ALA A 168 -22.54 28.84 39.43
N ARG A 169 -22.25 28.45 40.68
CA ARG A 169 -23.11 28.76 41.81
C ARG A 169 -23.14 30.29 41.92
N HIS A 170 -24.30 30.89 41.68
CA HIS A 170 -24.53 32.26 42.17
C HIS A 170 -24.38 32.21 43.69
N MET A 171 -23.26 32.73 44.20
CA MET A 171 -23.17 33.03 45.63
C MET A 171 -24.09 34.22 45.88
N ALA A 172 -25.26 33.95 46.45
CA ALA A 172 -26.04 34.99 47.08
C ALA A 172 -25.20 35.53 48.26
N VAL A 173 -24.66 36.73 48.09
CA VAL A 173 -24.02 37.47 49.17
C VAL A 173 -25.13 37.87 50.13
N ALA A 174 -25.24 37.19 51.27
CA ALA A 174 -26.12 37.62 52.35
C ALA A 174 -25.55 38.93 52.91
N ALA A 175 -26.27 40.03 52.70
CA ALA A 175 -25.94 41.31 53.28
C ALA A 175 -26.06 41.23 54.81
N VAL A 176 -24.94 41.45 55.51
CA VAL A 176 -24.92 41.64 56.96
C VAL A 176 -25.42 43.06 57.25
N SER A 177 -26.59 43.18 57.87
CA SER A 177 -27.06 44.42 58.49
C SER A 177 -26.43 44.58 59.86
N LYS A 178 -26.03 45.83 60.16
CA LYS A 178 -25.60 46.31 61.48
C LYS A 178 -26.67 46.13 62.54
#